data_AF-A0A7S2UH57-F1
#
_entry.id   AF-A0A7S2UH57-F1
#
_cell.length_a   1.000
_cell.length_b   1.000
_cell.length_c   1.000
_cell.angle_alpha   90.00
_cell.angle_beta   90.00
_cell.angle_gamma   90.00
#
_symmetry.space_group_name_H-M   'P 1'
#
loop_
_entity.id
_entity.type
_entity.pdbx_description
1 polymer ?
#
loop_
_entity_poly.entity_id
_entity_poly.type
_entity_poly.pdbx_seq_one_letter_code
_entity_poly.pdbx_strand_id
1 'polypeptide(L)'
;MKGSPNAVAHPDDDLYDGDHGRYVLQNSPGIGNMKMLSFVKVMYDITDNVMKIPDESRMDDFISISGTKMRLLARNGAVPCSKTDIPTDLVEANCIPSGFMVPKGWQGVVDYYKNVDDTERWTPWSRPLVEAPADRHTQFKGKFGSNSFELKHTQYDSFWHDIPLRPSGK
;
A
#
# COMPACT_ATOMS: atom_id res chain seq x y z
N MET A 1 10.99 5.64 5.20
CA MET A 1 9.93 6.65 4.98
C MET A 1 10.60 7.99 5.16
N LYS A 2 10.78 8.75 4.07
CA LYS A 2 11.30 10.12 4.17
C LYS A 2 10.54 10.88 5.25
N GLY A 3 11.23 11.79 5.93
CA GLY A 3 10.71 12.60 7.01
C GLY A 3 9.42 13.31 6.63
N SER A 4 8.71 13.80 7.65
CA SER A 4 7.54 14.64 7.42
C SER A 4 7.94 15.86 6.57
N PRO A 5 7.10 16.33 5.63
CA PRO A 5 7.31 17.62 4.96
C PRO A 5 7.44 18.80 5.94
N ASN A 6 6.99 18.61 7.19
CA ASN A 6 7.08 19.57 8.28
C ASN A 6 8.33 19.37 9.17
N ALA A 7 9.24 18.46 8.82
CA ALA A 7 10.46 18.23 9.59
C ALA A 7 11.39 19.44 9.47
N VAL A 8 11.73 20.03 10.62
CA VAL A 8 12.58 21.24 10.70
C VAL A 8 14.05 20.89 10.42
N ALA A 9 14.46 19.65 10.68
CA ALA A 9 15.78 19.11 10.39
C ALA A 9 15.64 17.77 9.65
N HIS A 10 16.58 17.47 8.74
CA HIS A 10 16.65 16.22 7.98
C HIS A 10 15.34 15.85 7.22
N PRO A 11 14.77 16.74 6.40
CA PRO A 11 13.48 16.52 5.74
C PRO A 11 13.51 15.39 4.69
N ASP A 12 14.69 15.12 4.12
CA ASP A 12 14.88 14.08 3.11
C ASP A 12 15.27 12.71 3.68
N ASP A 13 15.64 12.65 4.96
CA ASP A 13 16.10 11.43 5.61
C ASP A 13 14.92 10.61 6.12
N ASP A 14 15.14 9.32 6.38
CA ASP A 14 14.11 8.50 7.00
C ASP A 14 13.82 8.94 8.45
N LEU A 15 12.56 8.86 8.89
CA LEU A 15 12.15 9.28 10.25
C LEU A 15 12.93 8.56 11.38
N TYR A 16 13.38 7.33 11.10
CA TYR A 16 14.21 6.54 12.00
C TYR A 16 15.36 5.91 11.20
N ASP A 17 16.49 5.68 11.86
CA ASP A 17 17.54 4.83 11.33
C ASP A 17 17.02 3.40 11.11
N GLY A 18 17.41 2.79 9.99
CA GLY A 18 16.96 1.45 9.61
C GLY A 18 17.30 0.35 10.63
N ASP A 19 18.33 0.54 11.44
CA ASP A 19 18.80 -0.43 12.42
C ASP A 19 18.19 -0.24 13.83
N HIS A 20 17.51 0.88 14.09
CA HIS A 20 16.91 1.14 15.40
C HIS A 20 15.90 0.07 15.83
N GLY A 21 15.05 -0.39 14.91
CA GLY A 21 14.06 -1.44 15.22
C GLY A 21 14.71 -2.75 15.69
N ARG A 22 15.80 -3.15 15.02
CA ARG A 22 16.60 -4.32 15.41
C ARG A 22 17.18 -4.16 16.81
N TYR A 23 17.83 -3.04 17.06
CA TYR A 23 18.48 -2.77 18.35
C TYR A 23 17.47 -2.71 19.50
N VAL A 24 16.37 -1.97 19.34
CA VAL A 24 15.34 -1.81 20.37
C VAL A 24 14.67 -3.14 20.68
N LEU A 25 14.31 -3.94 19.67
CA LEU A 25 13.67 -5.24 19.88
C LEU A 25 14.61 -6.25 20.55
N GLN A 26 15.91 -6.23 20.28
CA GLN A 26 16.85 -7.15 20.92
C GLN A 26 17.10 -6.82 22.39
N ASN A 27 17.01 -5.55 22.76
CA ASN A 27 17.27 -5.07 24.13
C ASN A 27 16.00 -4.77 24.93
N SER A 28 14.81 -4.99 24.36
CA SER A 28 13.56 -4.65 25.05
C SER A 28 13.31 -5.57 26.25
N PRO A 29 13.00 -5.01 27.44
CA PRO A 29 12.61 -5.82 28.58
C PRO A 29 11.28 -6.55 28.29
N GLY A 30 11.07 -7.71 28.91
CA GLY A 30 9.81 -8.46 28.82
C GLY A 30 9.68 -9.42 27.64
N ILE A 31 10.71 -9.57 26.79
CA ILE A 31 10.72 -10.52 25.65
C ILE A 31 10.89 -11.99 26.08
N GLY A 32 11.24 -12.23 27.36
CA GLY A 32 11.36 -13.58 27.92
C GLY A 32 12.41 -14.41 27.16
N ASN A 33 12.03 -15.61 26.76
CA ASN A 33 12.90 -16.56 26.05
C ASN A 33 12.78 -16.49 24.51
N MET A 34 12.06 -15.50 23.97
CA MET A 34 11.90 -15.35 22.52
C MET A 34 13.22 -14.88 21.90
N LYS A 35 13.71 -15.65 20.90
CA LYS A 35 14.93 -15.31 20.15
C LYS A 35 14.57 -14.52 18.90
N MET A 36 15.01 -13.27 18.86
CA MET A 36 14.81 -12.42 17.68
C MET A 36 15.84 -12.75 16.60
N LEU A 37 15.36 -13.03 15.38
CA LEU A 37 16.17 -13.17 14.19
C LEU A 37 16.13 -11.86 13.41
N SER A 38 17.28 -11.21 13.28
CA SER A 38 17.40 -9.98 12.49
C SER A 38 17.91 -10.30 11.09
N PHE A 39 17.30 -9.66 10.10
CA PHE A 39 17.72 -9.73 8.70
C PHE A 39 18.30 -8.38 8.28
N VAL A 40 19.23 -8.41 7.34
CA VAL A 40 19.80 -7.22 6.72
C VAL A 40 19.02 -6.85 5.45
N LYS A 41 19.22 -5.63 4.96
CA LYS A 41 18.64 -5.19 3.69
C LYS A 41 19.19 -6.04 2.54
N VAL A 42 18.29 -6.54 1.70
CA VAL A 42 18.63 -7.27 0.48
C VAL A 42 18.15 -6.48 -0.74
N MET A 43 18.86 -6.64 -1.85
CA MET A 43 18.55 -6.08 -3.17
C MET A 43 18.52 -7.20 -4.21
N TYR A 44 17.92 -6.92 -5.36
CA TYR A 44 17.85 -7.89 -6.44
C TYR A 44 19.16 -7.84 -7.25
N ASP A 45 19.90 -8.94 -7.32
CA ASP A 45 21.13 -9.08 -8.10
C ASP A 45 20.78 -9.51 -9.53
N ILE A 46 21.12 -8.69 -10.53
CA ILE A 46 20.79 -8.98 -11.94
C ILE A 46 21.71 -10.05 -12.55
N THR A 47 22.85 -10.35 -11.91
CA THR A 47 23.81 -11.33 -12.46
C THR A 47 23.30 -12.76 -12.34
N ASP A 48 22.54 -13.06 -11.30
CA ASP A 48 21.98 -14.39 -11.04
C ASP A 48 20.50 -14.40 -10.63
N ASN A 49 19.83 -13.25 -10.75
CA ASN A 49 18.38 -13.10 -10.65
C ASN A 49 17.78 -13.46 -9.28
N VAL A 50 18.51 -13.21 -8.20
CA VAL A 50 18.07 -13.52 -6.83
C VAL A 50 18.26 -12.36 -5.85
N MET A 51 17.51 -12.40 -4.74
CA MET A 51 17.63 -11.43 -3.67
C MET A 51 18.86 -11.72 -2.81
N LYS A 52 19.79 -10.77 -2.71
CA LYS A 52 21.05 -10.89 -1.99
C LYS A 52 21.38 -9.66 -1.16
N ILE A 53 22.32 -9.83 -0.24
CA ILE A 53 22.98 -8.71 0.43
C ILE A 53 23.77 -7.94 -0.65
N PRO A 54 23.57 -6.61 -0.79
CA PRO A 54 24.29 -5.83 -1.77
C PRO A 54 25.80 -5.84 -1.51
N ASP A 55 26.57 -5.92 -2.59
CA ASP A 55 28.03 -5.88 -2.59
C ASP A 55 28.48 -4.49 -3.05
N GLU A 56 29.10 -3.74 -2.14
CA GLU A 56 29.53 -2.35 -2.37
C GLU A 56 30.50 -2.21 -3.55
N SER A 57 31.24 -3.28 -3.90
CA SER A 57 32.18 -3.25 -5.03
C SER A 57 31.51 -3.29 -6.41
N ARG A 58 30.24 -3.70 -6.48
CA ARG A 58 29.48 -3.90 -7.72
C ARG A 58 28.01 -3.45 -7.58
N MET A 59 27.80 -2.30 -6.94
CA MET A 59 26.46 -1.79 -6.65
C MET A 59 25.57 -1.60 -7.87
N ASP A 60 26.15 -1.39 -9.06
CA ASP A 60 25.41 -1.24 -10.31
C ASP A 60 24.67 -2.52 -10.74
N ASP A 61 25.08 -3.68 -10.24
CA ASP A 61 24.40 -4.97 -10.48
C ASP A 61 23.15 -5.15 -9.61
N PHE A 62 22.92 -4.26 -8.63
CA PHE A 62 21.83 -4.40 -7.68
C PHE A 62 20.70 -3.42 -7.94
N ILE A 63 19.49 -3.97 -8.14
CA ILE A 63 18.29 -3.16 -8.30
C ILE A 63 17.52 -3.09 -6.99
N SER A 64 17.26 -1.86 -6.53
CA SER A 64 16.32 -1.60 -5.45
C SER A 64 14.90 -1.39 -5.98
N ILE A 65 14.02 -2.34 -5.64
CA ILE A 65 12.60 -2.32 -6.01
C ILE A 65 11.78 -1.86 -4.81
N SER A 66 11.57 -0.55 -4.71
CA SER A 66 10.76 0.03 -3.64
C SER A 66 9.26 -0.22 -3.86
N GLY A 67 8.46 -0.13 -2.78
CA GLY A 67 7.01 -0.26 -2.88
C GLY A 67 6.36 0.79 -3.81
N THR A 68 6.98 1.96 -3.99
CA THR A 68 6.51 2.97 -4.96
C THR A 68 6.78 2.55 -6.39
N LYS A 69 7.99 2.03 -6.70
CA LYS A 69 8.29 1.47 -8.03
C LYS A 69 7.36 0.29 -8.35
N MET A 70 7.18 -0.62 -7.39
CA MET A 70 6.29 -1.77 -7.52
C MET A 70 4.85 -1.35 -7.84
N ARG A 71 4.33 -0.33 -7.15
CA ARG A 71 2.99 0.24 -7.40
C ARG A 71 2.84 0.80 -8.81
N LEU A 72 3.84 1.56 -9.27
CA LEU A 72 3.85 2.15 -10.60
C LEU A 72 3.85 1.07 -11.70
N LEU A 73 4.76 0.09 -11.58
CA LEU A 73 4.84 -1.06 -12.50
C LEU A 73 3.53 -1.85 -12.53
N ALA A 74 2.95 -2.13 -11.37
CA ALA A 74 1.71 -2.89 -11.28
C ALA A 74 0.53 -2.17 -11.93
N ARG A 75 0.41 -0.85 -11.70
CA ARG A 75 -0.61 0.00 -12.32
C ARG A 75 -0.44 0.07 -13.84
N ASN A 76 0.80 0.13 -14.33
CA ASN A 76 1.12 0.08 -15.76
C ASN A 76 0.98 -1.33 -16.36
N GLY A 77 0.66 -2.34 -15.54
CA GLY A 77 0.49 -3.72 -15.99
C GLY A 77 1.76 -4.42 -16.42
N ALA A 78 2.89 -4.07 -15.81
CA ALA A 78 4.18 -4.66 -16.10
C ALA A 78 4.13 -6.20 -16.03
N VAL A 79 4.83 -6.84 -16.96
CA VAL A 79 4.99 -8.30 -17.01
C VAL A 79 6.38 -8.70 -16.54
N PRO A 80 6.63 -9.97 -16.19
CA PRO A 80 7.98 -10.42 -15.87
C PRO A 80 8.97 -10.12 -17.00
N CYS A 81 10.12 -9.53 -16.66
CA CYS A 81 11.22 -9.30 -17.60
C CYS A 81 11.80 -10.65 -18.10
N SER A 82 12.61 -10.59 -19.15
CA SER A 82 13.42 -11.74 -19.58
C SER A 82 14.29 -12.26 -18.43
N LYS A 83 14.59 -13.56 -18.44
CA LYS A 83 15.47 -14.19 -17.43
C LYS A 83 16.95 -13.88 -17.66
N THR A 84 17.32 -13.44 -18.86
CA THR A 84 18.73 -13.29 -19.27
C THR A 84 19.14 -11.85 -19.50
N ASP A 85 18.18 -10.95 -19.59
CA ASP A 85 18.41 -9.54 -19.89
C ASP A 85 17.43 -8.70 -19.08
N ILE A 86 17.88 -8.26 -17.91
CA ILE A 86 17.08 -7.48 -16.97
C ILE A 86 17.53 -6.03 -17.07
N PRO A 87 16.63 -5.13 -17.50
CA PRO A 87 16.97 -3.72 -17.62
C PRO A 87 17.19 -3.11 -16.24
N THR A 88 18.17 -2.20 -16.13
CA THR A 88 18.42 -1.45 -14.90
C THR A 88 17.26 -0.51 -14.57
N ASP A 89 16.69 0.16 -15.58
CA ASP A 89 15.45 0.93 -15.43
C ASP A 89 14.21 0.09 -15.74
N LEU A 90 13.68 -0.51 -14.68
CA LEU A 90 12.47 -1.32 -14.73
C LEU A 90 11.23 -0.52 -15.13
N VAL A 91 11.17 0.77 -14.78
CA VAL A 91 9.99 1.62 -15.02
C VAL A 91 9.88 1.95 -16.49
N GLU A 92 10.99 2.32 -17.12
CA GLU A 92 11.05 2.56 -18.55
C GLU A 92 10.71 1.29 -19.34
N ALA A 93 11.27 0.14 -18.96
CA ALA A 93 10.99 -1.14 -19.60
C ALA A 93 9.60 -1.72 -19.29
N ASN A 94 8.88 -1.14 -18.32
CA ASN A 94 7.60 -1.63 -17.79
C ASN A 94 7.60 -3.15 -17.52
N CYS A 95 8.64 -3.64 -16.84
CA CYS A 95 8.76 -5.06 -16.51
C CYS A 95 9.23 -5.27 -15.06
N ILE A 96 8.92 -6.43 -14.48
CA ILE A 96 9.38 -6.81 -13.14
C ILE A 96 10.43 -7.93 -13.23
N PRO A 97 11.58 -7.86 -12.54
CA PRO A 97 12.63 -8.87 -12.65
C PRO A 97 12.14 -10.28 -12.34
N SER A 98 12.56 -11.23 -13.19
CA SER A 98 12.23 -12.65 -13.02
C SER A 98 12.81 -13.17 -11.70
N GLY A 99 11.99 -13.75 -10.82
CA GLY A 99 12.45 -14.25 -9.52
C GLY A 99 12.32 -13.26 -8.36
N PHE A 100 11.97 -12.00 -8.62
CA PHE A 100 11.62 -11.04 -7.55
C PHE A 100 10.35 -11.48 -6.78
N MET A 101 9.36 -11.99 -7.50
CA MET A 101 8.09 -12.46 -6.94
C MET A 101 7.57 -13.65 -7.74
N VAL A 102 6.85 -14.55 -7.07
CA VAL A 102 6.15 -15.65 -7.76
C VAL A 102 5.13 -15.07 -8.76
N PRO A 103 5.04 -15.60 -10.00
CA PRO A 103 4.20 -15.02 -11.05
C PRO A 103 2.73 -14.82 -10.65
N LYS A 104 2.14 -15.79 -9.95
CA LYS A 104 0.76 -15.70 -9.45
C LYS A 104 0.58 -14.58 -8.42
N GLY A 105 1.59 -14.35 -7.57
CA GLY A 105 1.59 -13.25 -6.61
C GLY A 105 1.64 -11.91 -7.33
N TRP A 106 2.51 -11.79 -8.34
CA TRP A 106 2.61 -10.59 -9.16
C TRP A 106 1.30 -10.29 -9.91
N GLN A 107 0.65 -11.31 -10.47
CA GLN A 107 -0.67 -11.14 -11.11
C GLN A 107 -1.70 -10.55 -10.15
N GLY A 108 -1.74 -11.02 -8.90
CA GLY A 108 -2.64 -10.44 -7.88
C GLY A 108 -2.31 -8.99 -7.55
N VAL A 109 -1.03 -8.63 -7.50
CA VAL A 109 -0.57 -7.24 -7.28
C VAL A 109 -0.96 -6.33 -8.45
N VAL A 110 -0.75 -6.77 -9.69
CA VAL A 110 -1.18 -6.06 -10.91
C VAL A 110 -2.70 -5.88 -10.92
N ASP A 111 -3.44 -6.95 -10.64
CA ASP A 111 -4.90 -6.93 -10.61
C ASP A 111 -5.45 -5.96 -9.57
N TYR A 112 -4.84 -5.92 -8.38
CA TYR A 112 -5.15 -4.94 -7.35
C TYR A 112 -4.90 -3.51 -7.83
N TYR A 113 -3.68 -3.18 -8.26
CA TYR A 113 -3.33 -1.79 -8.58
C TYR A 113 -3.96 -1.24 -9.86
N LYS A 114 -4.34 -2.11 -10.81
CA LYS A 114 -5.14 -1.70 -11.99
C LYS A 114 -6.57 -1.35 -11.64
N ASN A 115 -7.12 -1.97 -10.61
CA ASN A 115 -8.54 -1.87 -10.27
C ASN A 115 -8.75 -1.25 -8.88
N VAL A 116 -7.74 -0.59 -8.30
CA VAL A 116 -7.82 -0.08 -6.92
C VAL A 116 -8.88 1.00 -6.76
N ASP A 117 -9.19 1.72 -7.84
CA ASP A 117 -10.23 2.75 -7.88
C ASP A 117 -11.63 2.18 -8.12
N ASP A 118 -11.74 0.86 -8.34
CA ASP A 118 -13.03 0.16 -8.39
C ASP A 118 -13.63 0.13 -6.98
N THR A 119 -14.70 0.91 -6.82
CA THR A 119 -15.35 1.17 -5.54
C THR A 119 -16.05 -0.04 -4.94
N GLU A 120 -16.30 -1.09 -5.73
CA GLU A 120 -17.09 -2.27 -5.33
C GLU A 120 -16.23 -3.53 -5.23
N ARG A 121 -15.18 -3.63 -6.04
CA ARG A 121 -14.31 -4.81 -6.10
C ARG A 121 -13.41 -4.98 -4.88
N TRP A 122 -12.89 -3.88 -4.33
CA TRP A 122 -11.94 -3.91 -3.21
C TRP A 122 -12.54 -3.33 -1.94
N THR A 123 -13.49 -4.04 -1.35
CA THR A 123 -14.01 -3.68 -0.02
C THR A 123 -13.06 -4.13 1.09
N PRO A 124 -12.69 -3.26 2.04
CA PRO A 124 -11.89 -3.66 3.19
C PRO A 124 -12.56 -4.82 3.93
N TRP A 125 -11.78 -5.83 4.33
CA TRP A 125 -12.27 -7.01 5.05
C TRP A 125 -12.99 -6.65 6.37
N SER A 126 -12.69 -5.48 6.94
CA SER A 126 -13.28 -4.97 8.16
C SER A 126 -14.69 -4.40 7.99
N ARG A 127 -15.24 -4.34 6.76
CA ARG A 127 -16.60 -3.84 6.50
C ARG A 127 -17.57 -4.97 6.15
N PRO A 128 -18.72 -5.08 6.85
CA PRO A 128 -19.72 -6.09 6.54
C PRO A 128 -20.40 -5.78 5.19
N LEU A 129 -20.37 -6.75 4.28
CA LEU A 129 -21.08 -6.73 3.00
C LEU A 129 -22.52 -7.22 3.21
N VAL A 130 -23.34 -6.39 3.86
CA VAL A 130 -24.75 -6.68 4.14
C VAL A 130 -25.66 -5.83 3.27
N GLU A 131 -26.92 -6.24 3.10
CA GLU A 131 -27.93 -5.32 2.57
C GLU A 131 -28.07 -4.13 3.54
N ALA A 132 -28.12 -2.92 3.00
CA ALA A 132 -28.31 -1.74 3.83
C ALA A 132 -29.69 -1.83 4.50
N PRO A 133 -29.80 -1.74 5.84
CA PRO A 133 -31.08 -1.61 6.49
C PRO A 133 -31.66 -0.24 6.11
N ALA A 134 -32.53 -0.22 5.10
CA ALA A 134 -33.21 1.00 4.66
C ALA A 134 -34.47 1.19 5.50
N ASP A 135 -34.53 2.28 6.26
CA ASP A 135 -35.78 2.76 6.87
C ASP A 135 -36.74 3.27 5.77
N ARG A 136 -38.04 3.29 6.05
CA ARG A 136 -39.10 3.74 5.12
C ARG A 136 -38.86 5.14 4.55
N HIS A 137 -38.15 6.00 5.28
CA HIS A 137 -37.83 7.35 4.86
C HIS A 137 -36.44 7.50 4.23
N THR A 138 -35.77 6.40 3.91
CA THR A 138 -34.43 6.39 3.31
C THR A 138 -34.41 5.66 1.98
N GLN A 139 -33.59 6.16 1.06
CA GLN A 139 -33.23 5.49 -0.18
C GLN A 139 -31.71 5.33 -0.19
N PHE A 140 -31.24 4.15 -0.55
CA PHE A 140 -29.80 3.90 -0.71
C PHE A 140 -29.47 3.54 -2.16
N LYS A 141 -28.22 3.79 -2.52
CA LYS A 141 -27.62 3.41 -3.79
C LYS A 141 -26.30 2.69 -3.52
N GLY A 142 -25.95 1.72 -4.35
CA GLY A 142 -24.73 0.95 -4.20
C GLY A 142 -24.82 -0.10 -3.09
N LYS A 143 -23.66 -0.63 -2.68
CA LYS A 143 -23.58 -1.75 -1.74
C LYS A 143 -22.99 -1.30 -0.41
N PHE A 144 -23.70 -1.50 0.71
CA PHE A 144 -23.19 -1.13 2.03
C PHE A 144 -21.82 -1.75 2.29
N GLY A 145 -20.89 -0.94 2.81
CA GLY A 145 -19.49 -1.32 3.03
C GLY A 145 -18.55 -1.04 1.85
N SER A 146 -19.08 -0.71 0.66
CA SER A 146 -18.31 -0.25 -0.49
C SER A 146 -18.17 1.27 -0.54
N ASN A 147 -17.27 1.79 -1.38
CA ASN A 147 -17.14 3.24 -1.60
C ASN A 147 -18.24 3.81 -2.50
N SER A 148 -19.03 2.96 -3.18
CA SER A 148 -20.19 3.39 -3.99
C SER A 148 -21.46 3.56 -3.16
N PHE A 149 -21.43 3.21 -1.86
CA PHE A 149 -22.60 3.30 -1.00
C PHE A 149 -22.99 4.75 -0.70
N GLU A 150 -24.19 5.12 -1.09
CA GLU A 150 -24.84 6.38 -0.74
C GLU A 150 -26.15 6.10 -0.02
N LEU A 151 -26.44 6.86 1.04
CA LEU A 151 -27.72 6.84 1.75
C LEU A 151 -28.30 8.25 1.75
N LYS A 152 -29.53 8.40 1.28
CA LYS A 152 -30.27 9.67 1.21
C LYS A 152 -31.59 9.55 1.95
N HIS A 153 -31.98 10.63 2.62
CA HIS A 153 -33.32 10.73 3.19
C HIS A 153 -34.30 11.18 2.09
N THR A 154 -35.55 10.72 2.13
CA THR A 154 -36.55 11.06 1.10
C THR A 154 -37.20 12.42 1.31
N GLN A 155 -37.07 13.00 2.50
CA GLN A 155 -37.73 14.26 2.88
C GLN A 155 -36.75 15.42 3.17
N TYR A 156 -35.48 15.12 3.42
CA TYR A 156 -34.49 16.10 3.90
C TYR A 156 -33.17 15.91 3.13
N ASP A 157 -32.52 17.02 2.77
CA ASP A 157 -31.25 16.96 2.03
C ASP A 157 -30.05 16.58 2.94
N SER A 158 -30.18 16.71 4.26
CA SER A 158 -29.13 16.32 5.19
C SER A 158 -29.66 16.03 6.59
N PHE A 159 -29.24 14.90 7.18
CA PHE A 159 -29.51 14.54 8.57
C PHE A 159 -28.94 15.55 9.60
N TRP A 160 -28.08 16.47 9.16
CA TRP A 160 -27.36 17.41 10.01
C TRP A 160 -27.71 18.89 9.75
N HIS A 161 -28.55 19.21 8.76
CA HIS A 161 -28.84 20.61 8.39
C HIS A 161 -30.29 21.08 8.57
N ASP A 162 -31.13 20.31 9.27
CA ASP A 162 -32.48 20.76 9.66
C ASP A 162 -32.55 21.31 11.09
N ILE A 163 -31.42 21.79 11.62
CA ILE A 163 -31.46 22.73 12.75
C ILE A 163 -31.64 24.11 12.13
N PRO A 164 -32.80 24.78 12.28
CA PRO A 164 -32.92 26.15 11.83
C PRO A 164 -31.85 26.98 12.55
N LEU A 165 -31.01 27.71 11.79
CA LEU A 165 -29.92 28.55 12.32
C LEU A 165 -30.39 29.58 13.37
N ARG A 166 -31.70 29.81 13.42
CA ARG A 166 -32.37 30.64 14.41
C ARG A 166 -33.61 29.91 14.93
N PRO A 167 -33.88 29.89 16.23
CA PRO A 167 -35.12 29.31 16.76
C PRO A 167 -36.33 30.01 16.13
N SER A 168 -37.34 29.23 15.75
CA SER A 168 -38.62 29.72 15.23
C SER A 168 -39.49 30.24 16.37
N GLY A 169 -39.18 31.46 16.82
CA GLY A 169 -39.98 32.20 17.80
C GLY A 169 -39.40 33.59 18.01
N LYS A 170 -40.23 34.62 17.79
CA LYS A 170 -40.01 35.95 18.37
C LYS A 170 -40.08 35.86 19.89
#